data_AF-A0A6C0JF89-F1
#
_entry.id   AF-A0A6C0JF89-F1
#
_cell.length_a   1.000
_cell.length_b   1.000
_cell.length_c   1.000
_cell.angle_alpha   90.00
_cell.angle_beta   90.00
_cell.angle_gamma   90.00
#
_symmetry.space_group_name_H-M   'P 1'
#
loop_
_entity.id
_entity.type
_entity.pdbx_description
1 polymer ?
#
loop_
_entity_poly.entity_id
_entity_poly.type
_entity_poly.pdbx_seq_one_letter_code
_entity_poly.pdbx_strand_id
1 'polypeptide(L)'
;MTSCFCLRLRRALSAFFAPFEIANRKYLLSDYDEYDDIMTHVPEDSIYVEEWQRDGEVRRRLLYECEEITPYTGNPFKSYKSPWIWIGDVTTDVDLTDAVARYLMPGNTIALDLLFRFIRCTSETRLMFVDPRTMELVKFPAEGVRIEANGS
;
A
#
# COMPACT_ATOMS: atom_id res chain seq x y z
N MET A 1 25.96 -15.58 34.96
CA MET A 1 26.29 -15.62 33.52
C MET A 1 25.51 -16.77 32.91
N THR A 2 24.38 -16.49 32.28
CA THR A 2 23.54 -17.52 31.67
C THR A 2 22.92 -16.99 30.38
N SER A 3 23.51 -17.47 29.28
CA SER A 3 22.91 -17.85 28.00
C SER A 3 21.88 -16.91 27.36
N CYS A 4 22.36 -16.14 26.40
CA CYS A 4 21.57 -15.35 25.45
C CYS A 4 21.77 -15.95 24.05
N PHE A 5 21.24 -17.15 23.76
CA PHE A 5 21.51 -17.83 22.48
C PHE A 5 20.37 -18.74 21.98
N CYS A 6 19.10 -18.33 22.09
CA CYS A 6 17.97 -19.13 21.56
C CYS A 6 16.91 -18.36 20.73
N LEU A 7 17.19 -17.16 20.21
CA LEU A 7 16.16 -16.36 19.50
C LEU A 7 16.41 -16.06 18.02
N ARG A 8 17.54 -16.47 17.43
CA ARG A 8 17.86 -16.12 16.04
C ARG A 8 17.61 -17.19 14.98
N LEU A 9 17.13 -18.39 15.35
CA LEU A 9 16.99 -19.49 14.39
C LEU A 9 15.57 -19.80 13.90
N ARG A 10 14.55 -19.01 14.26
CA ARG A 10 13.16 -19.23 13.76
C ARG A 10 12.73 -18.32 12.61
N ARG A 11 13.47 -17.25 12.30
CA ARG A 11 13.09 -16.30 11.22
C ARG A 11 13.60 -16.65 9.83
N ALA A 12 14.52 -17.60 9.69
CA ALA A 12 15.17 -17.88 8.40
C ALA A 12 14.47 -18.95 7.55
N LEU A 13 13.52 -19.72 8.10
CA LEU A 13 12.90 -20.85 7.40
C LEU A 13 11.48 -20.59 6.87
N SER A 14 10.79 -19.53 7.32
CA SER A 14 9.47 -19.17 6.77
C SER A 14 9.55 -18.46 5.41
N ALA A 15 10.75 -18.03 5.00
CA ALA A 15 10.96 -17.31 3.75
C ALA A 15 10.97 -18.22 2.50
N PHE A 16 11.09 -19.54 2.67
CA PHE A 16 11.22 -20.47 1.53
C PHE A 16 9.92 -21.20 1.17
N PHE A 17 8.92 -21.22 2.06
CA PHE A 17 7.62 -21.83 1.84
C PHE A 17 6.55 -21.00 2.55
N ALA A 18 6.35 -19.74 2.14
CA ALA A 18 5.07 -19.11 2.40
C ALA A 18 4.10 -19.69 1.36
N PRO A 19 3.29 -20.72 1.69
CA PRO A 19 2.23 -21.15 0.79
C PRO A 19 1.35 -19.91 0.55
N PHE A 20 1.01 -19.68 -0.72
CA PHE A 20 0.14 -18.61 -1.20
C PHE A 20 -0.77 -18.06 -0.10
N GLU A 21 -0.40 -16.92 0.49
CA GLU A 21 -1.24 -16.33 1.54
C GLU A 21 -2.54 -15.91 0.89
N ILE A 22 -3.61 -16.61 1.24
CA ILE A 22 -4.96 -16.24 0.83
C ILE A 22 -5.27 -14.91 1.51
N ALA A 23 -5.74 -13.93 0.72
CA ALA A 23 -6.17 -12.65 1.27
C ALA A 23 -7.26 -12.89 2.32
N ASN A 24 -7.16 -12.20 3.46
CA ASN A 24 -8.15 -12.26 4.52
C ASN A 24 -9.46 -11.58 4.11
N ARG A 25 -9.37 -10.55 3.27
CA ARG A 25 -10.54 -9.77 2.81
C ARG A 25 -10.30 -9.21 1.42
N LYS A 26 -11.38 -9.12 0.65
CA LYS A 26 -11.46 -8.46 -0.66
C LYS A 26 -12.63 -7.48 -0.64
N TYR A 27 -12.43 -6.26 -1.13
CA TYR A 27 -13.47 -5.23 -1.14
C TYR A 27 -13.14 -4.11 -2.14
N LEU A 28 -14.14 -3.28 -2.46
CA LEU A 28 -13.97 -2.05 -3.23
C LEU A 28 -13.94 -0.84 -2.28
N LEU A 29 -13.10 0.14 -2.60
CA LEU A 29 -13.25 1.52 -2.17
C LEU A 29 -14.06 2.24 -3.25
N SER A 30 -15.38 2.18 -3.12
CA SER A 30 -16.36 2.81 -4.01
C SER A 30 -17.51 3.37 -3.19
N ASP A 31 -18.17 4.39 -3.72
CA ASP A 31 -19.39 4.97 -3.13
C ASP A 31 -20.66 4.29 -3.69
N TYR A 32 -20.54 3.56 -4.80
CA TYR A 32 -21.67 3.03 -5.57
C TYR A 32 -21.64 1.51 -5.76
N ASP A 33 -20.45 0.93 -5.80
CA ASP A 33 -20.27 -0.49 -6.10
C ASP A 33 -19.87 -1.31 -4.88
N GLU A 34 -20.41 -2.53 -4.82
CA GLU A 34 -20.00 -3.56 -3.87
C GLU A 34 -19.13 -4.61 -4.56
N TYR A 35 -18.23 -5.22 -3.80
CA TYR A 35 -17.38 -6.28 -4.34
C TYR A 35 -18.17 -7.57 -4.55
N ASP A 36 -17.97 -8.21 -5.71
CA ASP A 36 -18.46 -9.54 -6.06
C ASP A 36 -17.29 -10.42 -6.58
N ASP A 37 -17.25 -11.68 -6.15
CA ASP A 37 -16.21 -12.64 -6.50
C ASP A 37 -16.20 -13.03 -7.99
N ILE A 38 -17.28 -12.77 -8.74
CA ILE A 38 -17.32 -13.03 -10.19
C ILE A 38 -16.71 -11.90 -11.02
N MET A 39 -16.31 -10.79 -10.40
CA MET A 39 -15.73 -9.64 -11.08
C MET A 39 -14.37 -9.99 -11.69
N THR A 40 -14.19 -9.60 -12.95
CA THR A 40 -12.92 -9.79 -13.67
C THR A 40 -12.10 -8.51 -13.79
N HIS A 41 -12.74 -7.35 -13.60
CA HIS A 41 -12.11 -6.03 -13.71
C HIS A 41 -12.64 -5.12 -12.59
N VAL A 42 -11.84 -4.12 -12.22
CA VAL A 42 -12.26 -3.09 -11.28
C VAL A 42 -13.28 -2.15 -11.97
N PRO A 43 -14.42 -1.84 -11.35
CA PRO A 43 -15.40 -0.91 -11.90
C PRO A 43 -14.83 0.51 -12.06
N GLU A 44 -15.57 1.33 -12.80
CA GLU A 44 -15.30 2.77 -12.89
C GLU A 44 -15.38 3.42 -11.51
N ASP A 45 -14.57 4.47 -11.30
CA ASP A 45 -14.50 5.25 -10.06
C ASP A 45 -14.24 4.42 -8.78
N SER A 46 -13.68 3.22 -8.92
CA SER A 46 -13.49 2.25 -7.84
C SER A 46 -12.02 1.84 -7.70
N ILE A 47 -11.62 1.53 -6.46
CA ILE A 47 -10.31 0.91 -6.19
C ILE A 47 -10.55 -0.44 -5.53
N TYR A 48 -10.08 -1.51 -6.16
CA TYR A 48 -10.12 -2.84 -5.59
C TYR A 48 -8.98 -3.05 -4.59
N VAL A 49 -9.31 -3.70 -3.47
CA VAL A 49 -8.38 -3.95 -2.37
C VAL A 49 -8.40 -5.43 -1.97
N GLU A 50 -7.23 -6.05 -1.98
CA GLU A 50 -6.97 -7.33 -1.29
C GLU A 50 -6.18 -7.05 -0.01
N GLU A 51 -6.62 -7.57 1.12
CA GLU A 51 -6.01 -7.34 2.44
C GLU A 51 -5.44 -8.64 3.04
N TRP A 52 -4.22 -8.54 3.57
CA TRP A 52 -3.57 -9.59 4.36
C TRP A 52 -3.21 -9.05 5.74
N GLN A 53 -3.30 -9.91 6.75
CA GLN A 53 -2.92 -9.62 8.13
C GLN A 53 -1.98 -10.70 8.68
N ARG A 54 -0.84 -10.30 9.24
CA ARG A 54 0.14 -11.19 9.88
C ARG A 54 0.79 -10.49 11.07
N ASP A 55 0.78 -11.12 12.24
CA ASP A 55 1.44 -10.61 13.46
C ASP A 55 1.09 -9.15 13.83
N GLY A 56 -0.15 -8.71 13.55
CA GLY A 56 -0.61 -7.33 13.78
C GLY A 56 -0.27 -6.34 12.68
N GLU A 57 0.48 -6.75 11.66
CA GLU A 57 0.77 -5.97 10.45
C GLU A 57 -0.31 -6.23 9.39
N VAL A 58 -0.76 -5.16 8.73
CA VAL A 58 -1.74 -5.22 7.64
C VAL A 58 -1.10 -4.74 6.34
N ARG A 59 -1.28 -5.51 5.27
CA ARG A 59 -0.82 -5.18 3.91
C ARG A 59 -2.00 -5.22 2.96
N ARG A 60 -2.04 -4.25 2.04
CA ARG A 60 -3.12 -4.12 1.06
C ARG A 60 -2.55 -4.00 -0.34
N ARG A 61 -3.04 -4.84 -1.25
CA ARG A 61 -2.85 -4.66 -2.69
C ARG A 61 -3.92 -3.71 -3.21
N LEU A 62 -3.53 -2.87 -4.16
CA LEU A 62 -4.44 -1.98 -4.86
C LEU A 62 -4.51 -2.39 -6.33
N LEU A 63 -5.71 -2.39 -6.88
CA LEU A 63 -5.95 -2.34 -8.33
C LEU A 63 -6.90 -1.17 -8.60
N TYR A 64 -6.61 -0.40 -9.64
CA TYR A 64 -7.36 0.79 -10.01
C TYR A 64 -8.42 0.46 -11.06
N GLU A 65 -9.27 1.45 -11.35
CA GLU A 65 -10.32 1.39 -12.36
C GLU A 65 -9.87 0.68 -13.65
N CYS A 66 -10.75 -0.17 -14.17
CA CYS A 66 -10.57 -0.95 -15.40
C CYS A 66 -9.38 -1.95 -15.38
N GLU A 67 -8.59 -2.04 -14.31
CA GLU A 67 -7.55 -3.06 -14.20
C GLU A 67 -8.15 -4.46 -14.03
N GLU A 68 -7.49 -5.46 -14.60
CA GLU A 68 -7.89 -6.87 -14.47
C GLU A 68 -7.63 -7.39 -13.05
N ILE A 69 -8.66 -7.99 -12.43
CA ILE A 69 -8.58 -8.62 -11.12
C ILE A 69 -7.94 -10.00 -11.28
N THR A 70 -6.63 -10.04 -11.12
CA THR A 70 -5.83 -11.27 -11.20
C THR A 70 -5.40 -11.75 -9.82
N PRO A 71 -5.30 -13.07 -9.57
CA PRO A 71 -4.79 -13.60 -8.31
C PRO A 71 -3.38 -13.05 -7.98
N TYR A 72 -3.17 -12.59 -6.75
CA TYR A 72 -1.86 -12.12 -6.32
C TYR A 72 -0.83 -13.25 -6.30
N THR A 73 0.33 -13.01 -6.92
CA THR A 73 1.46 -13.95 -6.96
C THR A 73 2.67 -13.33 -6.25
N GLY A 74 2.79 -13.54 -4.95
CA GLY A 74 3.91 -12.97 -4.18
C GLY A 74 3.76 -13.09 -2.66
N ASN A 75 4.68 -12.44 -1.95
CA ASN A 75 4.60 -12.26 -0.49
C ASN A 75 4.16 -10.82 -0.19
N PRO A 76 2.95 -10.59 0.33
CA PRO A 76 2.44 -9.24 0.60
C PRO A 76 3.24 -8.53 1.71
N PHE A 77 3.93 -9.29 2.57
CA PHE A 77 4.80 -8.78 3.63
C PHE A 77 6.27 -8.70 3.21
N LYS A 78 6.55 -8.73 1.90
CA LYS A 78 7.90 -8.46 1.40
C LYS A 78 8.30 -7.03 1.79
N SER A 79 9.51 -6.87 2.31
CA SER A 79 10.03 -5.55 2.68
C SER A 79 10.05 -4.62 1.46
N TYR A 80 9.65 -3.37 1.67
CA TYR A 80 9.64 -2.31 0.67
C TYR A 80 10.57 -1.17 1.08
N LYS A 81 10.87 -0.29 0.14
CA LYS A 81 11.54 0.97 0.40
C LYS A 81 10.48 2.06 0.56
N SER A 82 10.48 2.77 1.70
CA SER A 82 9.55 3.87 1.88
C SER A 82 9.82 4.97 0.85
N PRO A 83 8.82 5.38 0.06
CA PRO A 83 8.98 6.43 -0.94
C PRO A 83 9.10 7.83 -0.35
N TRP A 84 8.62 8.03 0.89
CA TRP A 84 8.63 9.32 1.58
C TRP A 84 8.85 9.18 3.07
N ILE A 85 9.23 10.30 3.70
CA ILE A 85 9.22 10.48 5.16
C ILE A 85 7.85 10.96 5.63
N TRP A 86 7.25 11.87 4.85
CA TRP A 86 5.94 12.45 5.10
C TRP A 86 5.20 12.60 3.78
N ILE A 87 3.88 12.41 3.80
CA ILE A 87 2.99 12.70 2.67
C ILE A 87 1.73 13.37 3.20
N GLY A 88 1.25 14.39 2.50
CA GLY A 88 0.07 15.11 2.94
C GLY A 88 -0.31 16.27 2.04
N ASP A 89 -1.36 16.98 2.44
CA ASP A 89 -1.80 18.21 1.80
C ASP A 89 -1.27 19.42 2.56
N VAL A 90 -0.40 20.20 1.93
CA VAL A 90 0.20 21.38 2.55
C VAL A 90 -0.76 22.56 2.67
N THR A 91 -1.85 22.56 1.91
CA THR A 91 -2.85 23.62 1.97
C THR A 91 -3.73 23.48 3.21
N THR A 92 -4.06 22.25 3.59
CA THR A 92 -4.93 21.95 4.74
C THR A 92 -4.19 21.40 5.96
N ASP A 93 -2.86 21.25 5.87
CA ASP A 93 -1.99 20.68 6.91
C ASP A 93 -2.42 19.28 7.36
N VAL A 94 -2.87 18.46 6.41
CA VAL A 94 -3.31 17.09 6.67
C VAL A 94 -2.16 16.11 6.40
N ASP A 95 -1.79 15.35 7.43
CA ASP A 95 -0.83 14.25 7.34
C ASP A 95 -1.53 12.94 6.92
N LEU A 96 -1.05 12.33 5.85
CA LEU A 96 -1.57 11.08 5.28
C LEU A 96 -0.63 9.89 5.50
N THR A 97 0.51 10.08 6.16
CA THR A 97 1.59 9.10 6.29
C THR A 97 1.08 7.78 6.88
N ASP A 98 0.41 7.84 8.02
CA ASP A 98 -0.14 6.64 8.68
C ASP A 98 -1.30 6.01 7.90
N ALA A 99 -2.14 6.84 7.28
CA ALA A 99 -3.27 6.38 6.49
C ALA A 99 -2.82 5.57 5.27
N VAL A 100 -1.71 5.99 4.64
CA VAL A 100 -1.15 5.38 3.43
C VAL A 100 -0.22 4.21 3.76
N ALA A 101 0.36 4.13 4.96
CA ALA A 101 1.36 3.13 5.36
C ALA A 101 0.97 1.67 5.07
N ARG A 102 -0.31 1.32 5.25
CA ARG A 102 -0.88 -0.02 4.98
C ARG A 102 -0.96 -0.41 3.50
N TYR A 103 -0.82 0.56 2.60
CA TYR A 103 -0.77 0.34 1.15
C TYR A 103 0.66 0.31 0.60
N LEU A 104 1.66 0.52 1.45
CA LEU A 104 3.07 0.41 1.07
C LEU A 104 3.46 -1.06 0.91
N MET A 105 3.03 -1.66 -0.19
CA MET A 105 3.31 -3.06 -0.54
C MET A 105 4.06 -3.07 -1.89
N PRO A 106 5.15 -3.84 -2.04
CA PRO A 106 5.86 -3.91 -3.31
C PRO A 106 4.93 -4.27 -4.48
N GLY A 107 5.05 -3.50 -5.57
CA GLY A 107 4.23 -3.67 -6.76
C GLY A 107 3.00 -2.77 -6.80
N ASN A 108 2.53 -2.24 -5.67
CA ASN A 108 1.49 -1.21 -5.67
C ASN A 108 2.01 0.08 -6.31
N THR A 109 1.09 0.83 -6.89
CA THR A 109 1.26 2.25 -7.18
C THR A 109 0.33 3.02 -6.26
N ILE A 110 0.84 4.03 -5.55
CA ILE A 110 0.01 4.96 -4.79
C ILE A 110 -0.35 6.09 -5.75
N ALA A 111 -1.58 6.10 -6.26
CA ALA A 111 -2.09 7.15 -7.13
C ALA A 111 -2.88 8.21 -6.35
N LEU A 112 -3.12 9.36 -7.00
CA LEU A 112 -3.90 10.47 -6.44
C LEU A 112 -5.30 10.03 -6.01
N ASP A 113 -5.95 9.15 -6.77
CA ASP A 113 -7.30 8.64 -6.48
C ASP A 113 -7.39 8.02 -5.08
N LEU A 114 -6.36 7.27 -4.65
CA LEU A 114 -6.31 6.72 -3.31
C LEU A 114 -6.18 7.83 -2.26
N LEU A 115 -5.29 8.79 -2.49
CA LEU A 115 -5.01 9.87 -1.55
C LEU A 115 -6.25 10.76 -1.35
N PHE A 116 -6.98 11.02 -2.43
CA PHE A 116 -8.22 11.77 -2.43
C PHE A 116 -9.35 11.06 -1.67
N ARG A 117 -9.27 9.75 -1.41
CA ARG A 117 -10.20 9.07 -0.48
C ARG A 117 -9.97 9.44 0.98
N PHE A 118 -8.80 9.99 1.36
CA PHE A 118 -8.50 10.36 2.75
C PHE A 118 -8.73 11.84 3.05
N ILE A 119 -8.86 12.69 2.04
CA ILE A 119 -8.99 14.14 2.20
C ILE A 119 -10.16 14.70 1.41
N ARG A 120 -10.68 15.84 1.85
CA ARG A 120 -11.62 16.60 1.04
C ARG A 120 -10.83 17.43 0.03
N CYS A 121 -10.97 17.08 -1.24
CA CYS A 121 -10.29 17.79 -2.32
C CYS A 121 -10.95 19.14 -2.58
N THR A 122 -10.14 20.18 -2.69
CA THR A 122 -10.54 21.50 -3.19
C THR A 122 -9.69 21.84 -4.41
N SER A 123 -10.05 22.91 -5.13
CA SER A 123 -9.23 23.42 -6.24
C SER A 123 -7.82 23.87 -5.81
N GLU A 124 -7.58 23.99 -4.51
CA GLU A 124 -6.32 24.46 -3.91
C GLU A 124 -5.52 23.32 -3.25
N THR A 125 -6.02 22.08 -3.27
CA THR A 125 -5.32 20.93 -2.69
C THR A 125 -3.95 20.75 -3.34
N ARG A 126 -2.90 20.69 -2.50
CA ARG A 126 -1.52 20.52 -2.93
C ARG A 126 -0.90 19.34 -2.20
N LEU A 127 -1.07 18.17 -2.79
CA LEU A 127 -0.41 16.96 -2.31
C LEU A 127 1.09 17.03 -2.56
N MET A 128 1.85 16.88 -1.48
CA MET A 128 3.30 16.89 -1.47
C MET A 128 3.82 15.76 -0.60
N PHE A 129 5.08 15.39 -0.79
CA PHE A 129 5.77 14.46 0.07
C PHE A 129 7.22 14.91 0.30
N VAL A 130 7.82 14.45 1.39
CA VAL A 130 9.24 14.69 1.68
C VAL A 130 10.05 13.52 1.14
N ASP A 131 10.90 13.78 0.15
CA ASP A 131 11.79 12.77 -0.44
C ASP A 131 12.85 12.34 0.60
N PRO A 132 13.01 11.04 0.86
CA PRO A 132 13.88 10.54 1.92
C PRO A 132 15.37 10.69 1.61
N ARG A 133 15.76 10.98 0.36
CA ARG A 133 17.15 11.16 -0.07
C ARG A 133 17.55 12.62 -0.04
N THR A 134 16.71 13.51 -0.57
CA THR A 134 17.02 14.94 -0.65
C THR A 134 16.55 15.72 0.57
N MET A 135 15.61 15.16 1.35
CA MET A 135 14.90 15.85 2.43
C MET A 135 14.10 17.06 1.94
N GLU A 136 13.81 17.13 0.64
CA GLU A 136 13.07 18.22 0.04
C GLU A 136 11.58 17.89 -0.08
N LEU A 137 10.76 18.93 -0.03
CA LEU A 137 9.33 18.84 -0.23
C LEU A 137 9.03 18.84 -1.74
N VAL A 138 8.52 17.73 -2.24
CA VAL A 138 8.28 17.49 -3.67
C VAL A 138 6.77 17.35 -3.92
N LYS A 139 6.31 17.85 -5.08
CA LYS A 139 4.92 17.68 -5.50
C LYS A 139 4.64 16.19 -5.78
N PHE A 140 3.49 15.69 -5.34
CA PHE A 140 3.09 14.32 -5.64
C PHE A 140 2.87 14.13 -7.16
N PRO A 141 3.45 13.09 -7.79
CA PRO A 141 3.34 12.86 -9.23
C PRO A 141 1.93 12.45 -9.64
N ALA A 142 1.51 12.82 -10.85
CA ALA A 142 0.16 12.55 -11.35
C ALA A 142 -0.03 11.05 -11.66
N GLU A 143 1.02 10.41 -12.15
CA GLU A 143 1.11 8.98 -12.41
C GLU A 143 1.20 8.11 -11.14
N GLY A 144 1.31 8.75 -9.97
CA GLY A 144 1.48 8.08 -8.69
C GLY A 144 2.92 7.59 -8.43
N VAL A 145 3.11 6.95 -7.29
CA VAL A 145 4.42 6.45 -6.86
C VAL A 145 4.38 4.95 -6.72
N ARG A 146 5.20 4.26 -7.51
CA ARG A 146 5.35 2.80 -7.42
C ARG A 146 6.19 2.40 -6.21
N ILE A 147 5.69 1.44 -5.45
CA ILE A 147 6.37 0.90 -4.28
C ILE A 147 7.35 -0.19 -4.70
N GLU A 148 8.63 0.09 -4.46
CA GLU A 148 9.74 -0.82 -4.77
C GLU A 148 10.00 -1.79 -3.62
N ALA A 149 10.40 -3.03 -3.96
CA ALA A 149 10.90 -3.96 -2.98
C ALA A 149 12.28 -3.51 -2.46
N ASN A 150 12.55 -3.73 -1.17
CA ASN A 150 13.89 -3.47 -0.63
C ASN A 150 14.86 -4.56 -1.12
N GLY A 151 15.97 -4.17 -1.76
CA GLY A 151 17.01 -5.07 -2.25
C GLY A 151 16.82 -5.60 -3.68
N SER A 152 16.06 -4.90 -4.53
CA SER A 152 16.07 -5.07 -6.00
C SER A 152 17.30 -4.45 -6.65
#